data_AF-A0A7C3EUJ2-F1
#
_entry.id   AF-A0A7C3EUJ2-F1
#
_cell.length_a   1.000
_cell.length_b   1.000
_cell.length_c   1.000
_cell.angle_alpha   90.00
_cell.angle_beta   90.00
_cell.angle_gamma   90.00
#
_symmetry.space_group_name_H-M   'P 1'
#
loop_
_entity.id
_entity.type
_entity.pdbx_description
1 polymer ?
#
loop_
_entity_poly.entity_id
_entity_poly.type
_entity_poly.pdbx_seq_one_letter_code
_entity_poly.pdbx_strand_id
1 'polypeptide(L)'
;MTTRRSIKVKVYIRAVTAILLLIVWALVTFTGILIWAAPSGQRSGQQPLLFDLTKSEWGDIHFWVAVATIAVTLVHIIIDWKALRGVIRYLVSVHRERGIQE
;
A
#
# COMPACT_ATOMS: atom_id res chain seq x y z
N MET A 1 -18.65 -37.22 -8.78
CA MET A 1 -18.78 -35.99 -9.60
C MET A 1 -17.86 -34.92 -9.03
N THR A 2 -16.70 -34.69 -9.65
CA THR A 2 -15.77 -33.62 -9.27
C THR A 2 -16.21 -32.32 -9.95
N THR A 3 -16.93 -31.48 -9.22
CA THR A 3 -17.37 -30.15 -9.69
C THR A 3 -16.14 -29.27 -9.85
N ARG A 4 -15.65 -29.11 -11.09
CA ARG A 4 -14.54 -28.20 -11.42
C ARG A 4 -15.01 -26.76 -11.22
N ARG A 5 -14.84 -26.23 -10.01
CA ARG A 5 -15.23 -24.85 -9.66
C ARG A 5 -14.42 -23.91 -10.57
N SER A 6 -15.08 -23.28 -11.54
CA SER A 6 -14.42 -22.36 -12.47
C SER A 6 -13.76 -21.25 -11.66
N ILE A 7 -12.44 -21.21 -11.67
CA ILE A 7 -11.67 -20.15 -11.03
C ILE A 7 -12.10 -18.83 -11.67
N LYS A 8 -12.80 -17.98 -10.90
CA LYS A 8 -13.13 -16.62 -11.33
C LYS A 8 -11.84 -15.82 -11.28
N VAL A 9 -11.10 -15.79 -12.40
CA VAL A 9 -9.79 -15.11 -12.53
C VAL A 9 -9.79 -13.70 -11.93
N LYS A 10 -10.90 -12.95 -12.08
CA LYS A 10 -11.07 -11.62 -11.47
C LYS A 10 -10.96 -11.60 -9.94
N VAL A 11 -11.47 -12.63 -9.26
CA VAL A 11 -11.37 -12.74 -7.79
C VAL A 11 -9.93 -13.02 -7.38
N TYR A 12 -9.23 -13.87 -8.12
CA TYR A 12 -7.81 -14.14 -7.86
C TYR A 12 -6.95 -12.91 -8.07
N ILE A 13 -7.13 -12.17 -9.18
CA ILE A 13 -6.40 -10.92 -9.43
C ILE A 13 -6.59 -9.91 -8.29
N ARG A 14 -7.83 -9.77 -7.79
CA ARG A 14 -8.13 -8.91 -6.65
C ARG A 14 -7.43 -9.36 -5.37
N ALA A 15 -7.51 -10.65 -5.06
CA ALA A 15 -6.88 -11.22 -3.87
C ALA A 15 -5.35 -11.05 -3.92
N VAL A 16 -4.73 -11.34 -5.06
CA VAL A 16 -3.29 -11.16 -5.27
C VAL A 16 -2.90 -9.70 -5.10
N THR A 17 -3.64 -8.78 -5.71
CA THR A 17 -3.36 -7.34 -5.60
C THR A 17 -3.49 -6.85 -4.15
N ALA A 18 -4.50 -7.33 -3.42
CA ALA A 18 -4.67 -6.99 -2.00
C ALA A 18 -3.54 -7.54 -1.11
N ILE A 19 -3.10 -8.77 -1.36
CA ILE A 19 -1.95 -9.36 -0.64
C ILE A 19 -0.67 -8.57 -0.94
N LEU A 20 -0.42 -8.25 -2.22
CA LEU A 20 0.72 -7.43 -2.61
C LEU A 20 0.68 -6.06 -1.92
N LEU A 21 -0.50 -5.42 -1.85
CA LEU A 21 -0.66 -4.16 -1.11
C LEU A 21 -0.25 -4.29 0.36
N LEU A 22 -0.71 -5.32 1.06
CA LEU A 22 -0.33 -5.54 2.46
C LEU A 22 1.18 -5.66 2.62
N ILE A 23 1.84 -6.39 1.72
CA ILE A 23 3.30 -6.59 1.76
C ILE A 23 4.04 -5.28 1.51
N VAL A 24 3.74 -4.57 0.41
CA VAL A 24 4.47 -3.35 0.04
C VAL A 24 4.23 -2.22 1.03
N TRP A 25 3.01 -2.09 1.57
CA TRP A 25 2.71 -1.12 2.63
C TRP A 25 3.41 -1.47 3.95
N ALA A 26 3.51 -2.75 4.31
CA ALA A 26 4.28 -3.16 5.48
C ALA A 26 5.78 -2.84 5.31
N LEU A 27 6.35 -3.13 4.13
CA LEU A 27 7.76 -2.86 3.84
C LEU A 27 8.09 -1.37 3.82
N VAL A 28 7.26 -0.53 3.18
CA VAL A 28 7.49 0.92 3.14
C VAL A 28 7.38 1.53 4.55
N THR A 29 6.45 1.03 5.36
CA THR A 29 6.28 1.47 6.75
C THR A 29 7.46 1.05 7.60
N PHE A 30 7.90 -0.21 7.49
CA PHE A 30 9.05 -0.74 8.22
C PHE A 30 10.33 0.05 7.89
N THR A 31 10.63 0.23 6.61
CA THR A 31 11.82 0.98 6.17
C THR A 31 11.74 2.45 6.56
N GLY A 32 10.55 3.06 6.53
CA GLY A 32 10.34 4.44 6.99
C GLY A 32 10.58 4.61 8.49
N ILE A 33 10.06 3.69 9.32
CA ILE A 33 10.31 3.67 10.77
C ILE A 33 11.79 3.48 11.06
N LEU A 34 12.47 2.58 10.32
CA LEU A 34 13.90 2.32 10.48
C LEU A 34 14.74 3.57 10.21
N ILE A 35 14.47 4.29 9.12
CA ILE A 35 15.19 5.54 8.79
C ILE A 35 14.86 6.65 9.79
N TRP A 36 13.62 6.72 10.27
CA TRP A 36 13.18 7.68 11.27
C TRP A 36 13.87 7.45 12.62
N ALA A 37 14.05 6.18 13.02
CA ALA A 37 14.76 5.80 14.25
C ALA A 37 16.29 5.87 14.11
N ALA A 38 16.83 6.00 12.90
CA ALA A 38 18.26 6.10 12.67
C ALA A 38 18.84 7.37 13.31
N PRO A 39 20.05 7.30 13.91
CA PRO A 39 20.69 8.47 14.52
C PRO A 39 20.79 9.64 13.53
N SER A 40 20.72 10.86 14.04
CA SER A 40 20.88 12.10 13.26
C SER A 40 22.13 12.86 13.73
N GLY A 41 22.94 13.36 12.79
CA GLY A 41 24.16 14.13 13.09
C GLY A 41 25.21 14.07 11.99
N GLN A 42 26.27 14.89 12.10
CA GLN A 42 27.32 15.12 11.07
C GLN A 42 28.08 13.84 10.61
N ARG A 43 27.89 12.70 11.29
CA ARG A 43 28.47 11.38 10.93
C ARG A 43 27.45 10.24 10.89
N SER A 44 26.16 10.49 11.07
CA SER A 44 25.19 9.40 11.20
C SER A 44 24.87 8.69 9.88
N GLY A 45 25.19 9.31 8.74
CA GLY A 45 25.07 8.68 7.42
C GLY A 45 26.09 7.57 7.16
N GLN A 46 27.14 7.44 7.98
CA GLN A 46 28.19 6.42 7.82
C GLN A 46 28.18 5.36 8.92
N GLN A 47 27.28 5.47 9.90
CA GLN A 47 27.13 4.42 10.90
C GLN A 47 26.23 3.32 10.32
N PRO A 48 26.65 2.05 10.40
CA PRO A 48 25.82 0.93 10.00
C PRO A 48 24.58 0.86 10.88
N LEU A 49 23.43 0.67 10.25
CA LEU A 49 22.15 0.38 10.90
C LEU A 49 21.93 -1.14 10.88
N LEU A 50 20.66 -1.55 10.76
CA LEU A 50 20.26 -2.94 10.60
C LEU A 50 20.87 -3.53 9.33
N PHE A 51 21.36 -4.78 9.44
CA PHE A 51 22.04 -5.51 8.37
C PHE A 51 23.32 -4.86 7.83
N ASP A 52 24.01 -4.06 8.65
CA ASP A 52 25.27 -3.39 8.28
C ASP A 52 25.12 -2.36 7.13
N LEU A 53 23.87 -2.01 6.80
CA LEU A 53 23.55 -0.99 5.80
C LEU A 53 23.49 0.40 6.44
N THR A 54 24.03 1.38 5.75
CA THR A 54 23.98 2.78 6.15
C THR A 54 22.56 3.36 6.03
N LYS A 55 22.34 4.50 6.70
CA LYS A 55 21.09 5.27 6.56
C LYS A 55 20.79 5.66 5.11
N SER A 56 21.83 5.93 4.32
CA SER A 56 21.69 6.27 2.90
C SER A 56 21.16 5.09 2.09
N GLU A 57 21.75 3.91 2.27
CA GLU A 57 21.34 2.69 1.56
C GLU A 57 19.91 2.27 1.94
N TRP A 58 19.55 2.39 3.22
CA TRP A 58 18.16 2.21 3.64
C TRP A 58 17.21 3.23 3.01
N GLY A 59 17.67 4.47 2.81
CA GLY A 59 16.94 5.52 2.08
C GLY A 59 16.66 5.13 0.63
N ASP A 60 17.65 4.57 -0.07
CA ASP A 60 17.48 4.09 -1.43
C ASP A 60 16.50 2.92 -1.50
N ILE A 61 16.61 1.96 -0.57
CA ILE A 61 15.66 0.84 -0.44
C ILE A 61 14.24 1.38 -0.19
N HIS A 62 14.08 2.30 0.76
CA HIS A 62 12.79 2.90 1.07
C HIS A 62 12.19 3.61 -0.15
N PHE A 63 13.01 4.35 -0.90
CA PHE A 63 12.56 5.04 -2.11
C PHE A 63 12.00 4.06 -3.15
N TRP A 64 12.75 3.01 -3.48
CA TRP A 64 12.29 2.00 -4.46
C TRP A 64 11.06 1.22 -3.98
N VAL A 65 11.00 0.90 -2.69
CA VAL A 65 9.81 0.28 -2.08
C VAL A 65 8.62 1.24 -2.14
N ALA A 66 8.80 2.54 -1.90
CA ALA A 66 7.74 3.54 -2.01
C ALA A 66 7.22 3.67 -3.46
N VAL A 67 8.11 3.68 -4.44
CA VAL A 67 7.74 3.67 -5.87
C VAL A 67 6.92 2.42 -6.21
N ALA A 68 7.34 1.24 -5.75
CA ALA A 68 6.58 0.00 -5.92
C ALA A 68 5.21 0.06 -5.24
N THR A 69 5.13 0.58 -4.01
CA THR A 69 3.87 0.78 -3.28
C THR A 69 2.89 1.66 -4.05
N ILE A 70 3.36 2.76 -4.62
CA ILE A 70 2.52 3.65 -5.46
C ILE A 70 2.03 2.88 -6.69
N ALA A 71 2.91 2.19 -7.41
CA ALA A 71 2.54 1.43 -8.59
C ALA A 71 1.47 0.36 -8.31
N VAL A 72 1.64 -0.43 -7.25
CA VAL A 72 0.67 -1.46 -6.84
C VAL A 72 -0.66 -0.83 -6.40
N THR A 73 -0.61 0.31 -5.72
CA THR A 73 -1.81 1.07 -5.31
C THR A 73 -2.60 1.57 -6.51
N LEU A 74 -1.94 2.08 -7.55
CA LEU A 74 -2.60 2.47 -8.79
C LEU A 74 -3.26 1.27 -9.48
N VAL A 75 -2.56 0.14 -9.57
CA VAL A 75 -3.11 -1.10 -10.13
C VAL A 75 -4.36 -1.56 -9.36
N HIS A 76 -4.32 -1.51 -8.03
CA HIS A 76 -5.47 -1.82 -7.18
C HIS A 76 -6.68 -0.91 -7.48
N ILE A 77 -6.46 0.40 -7.54
CA ILE A 77 -7.53 1.37 -7.84
C ILE A 77 -8.14 1.10 -9.22
N ILE A 78 -7.34 0.77 -10.22
CA ILE A 78 -7.83 0.47 -11.58
C ILE A 78 -8.68 -0.81 -11.57
N ILE A 79 -8.22 -1.87 -10.90
CA ILE A 79 -8.95 -3.16 -10.80
C ILE A 79 -10.28 -2.99 -10.06
N ASP A 80 -10.28 -2.18 -8.99
CA ASP A 80 -11.44 -1.98 -8.12
C ASP A 80 -12.22 -0.69 -8.39
N TRP A 81 -11.98 -0.04 -9.53
CA TRP A 81 -12.59 1.24 -9.92
C TRP A 81 -14.12 1.27 -9.83
N LYS A 82 -14.78 0.15 -10.18
CA LYS A 82 -16.25 0.04 -10.06
C LYS A 82 -16.72 0.05 -8.61
N ALA A 83 -16.00 -0.64 -7.72
CA ALA A 83 -16.30 -0.66 -6.30
C ALA A 83 -16.04 0.72 -5.68
N LEU A 84 -14.91 1.34 -6.01
CA LEU A 84 -14.56 2.68 -5.55
C LEU A 84 -15.63 3.72 -5.91
N ARG A 85 -16.10 3.74 -7.17
CA ARG A 85 -17.21 4.63 -7.59
C ARG A 85 -18.53 4.33 -6.87
N GLY A 86 -18.77 3.08 -6.48
CA GLY A 86 -19.93 2.70 -5.69
C GLY A 86 -19.85 3.30 -4.28
N VAL A 87 -18.71 3.12 -3.61
CA VAL A 87 -18.44 3.65 -2.26
C VAL A 87 -18.48 5.17 -2.25
N ILE A 88 -17.85 5.84 -3.22
CA ILE A 88 -17.88 7.31 -3.32
C ILE A 88 -19.32 7.82 -3.48
N ARG A 89 -20.11 7.21 -4.38
CA ARG A 89 -21.51 7.59 -4.57
C ARG A 89 -22.33 7.40 -3.30
N TYR A 90 -22.13 6.29 -2.59
CA TYR A 90 -22.79 6.01 -1.33
C TYR A 90 -22.43 7.05 -0.25
N LEU A 91 -21.14 7.36 -0.07
CA LEU A 91 -20.71 8.35 0.92
C LEU A 91 -21.29 9.74 0.64
N VAL A 92 -21.34 10.15 -0.63
CA VAL A 92 -21.94 11.43 -1.03
C VAL A 92 -23.46 11.42 -0.86
N SER A 93 -24.15 10.32 -1.20
CA SER A 93 -25.61 10.25 -1.08
C SER A 93 -26.09 10.22 0.37
N VAL A 94 -25.36 9.52 1.25
CA VAL A 94 -25.69 9.44 2.69
C VAL A 94 -25.64 10.83 3.34
N HIS A 95 -24.69 11.67 2.95
CA HIS A 95 -24.61 13.04 3.48
C HIS A 95 -25.70 13.96 2.92
N ARG A 96 -26.15 13.72 1.69
CA ARG A 96 -27.23 14.48 1.06
C ARG A 96 -28.59 14.27 1.73
N GLU A 97 -28.88 13.07 2.23
CA GLU A 97 -30.16 12.80 2.90
C GLU A 97 -30.22 13.33 4.35
N ARG A 98 -29.08 13.44 5.04
CA ARG A 98 -29.03 14.02 6.39
C ARG A 98 -29.21 15.54 6.41
N GLY A 99 -28.72 16.27 5.40
CA GLY A 99 -28.89 17.73 5.30
C GLY A 99 -30.29 18.20 4.88
N ILE A 100 -31.21 17.28 4.57
CA ILE A 100 -32.62 17.61 4.23
C ILE A 100 -33.53 17.38 5.47
N GLN A 101 -33.04 16.71 6.51
CA GLN A 101 -33.79 16.38 7.72
C GLN A 101 -33.49 17.29 8.92
N GLU A 102 -32.56 18.25 8.78
CA GLU A 102 -32.34 19.37 9.71
C GLU A 102 -32.94 20.66 9.15
#